data_AF-A0A9C8E058-F1
#
_entry.id   AF-A0A9C8E058-F1
#
_cell.length_a   1.000
_cell.length_b   1.000
_cell.length_c   1.000
_cell.angle_alpha   90.00
_cell.angle_beta   90.00
_cell.angle_gamma   90.00
#
_symmetry.space_group_name_H-M   'P 1'
#
loop_
_entity.id
_entity.type
_entity.pdbx_description
1 polymer ?
#
loop_
_entity_poly.entity_id
_entity_poly.type
_entity_poly.pdbx_seq_one_letter_code
_entity_poly.pdbx_strand_id
1 'polypeptide(L)'
;MKPFSKWTIAEVEDTFHINNRKHQKRLTQWLNETVPLTPAEENQLTGFRDKLQDHVWDWNEWELKGKFIFPLLLAVNFDEEQYQSFMEREISVEIDNDTLSGIADFFVASGKRYPKHPYFFIHEFKKEHDSSGDPLGQLLITMVAAQKLNNDLNPIYGCYVMGRLWFFVVLEGLDYSTSLAYDATKDDIFEIFRLLKKTKGMISKIINSSQSTTVPNIEKPTQEQRILNQ
;
A
#
# COMPACT_ATOMS: atom_id res chain seq x y z
N MET A 1 18.95 -8.05 9.85
CA MET A 1 18.12 -7.15 10.71
C MET A 1 16.99 -7.91 11.39
N LYS A 2 16.29 -7.32 12.38
CA LYS A 2 15.14 -7.94 13.07
C LYS A 2 13.88 -7.97 12.16
N PRO A 3 12.94 -8.91 12.37
CA PRO A 3 11.75 -9.03 11.52
C PRO A 3 10.81 -7.83 11.68
N PHE A 4 10.02 -7.54 10.63
CA PHE A 4 9.10 -6.37 10.59
C PHE A 4 8.24 -6.22 11.84
N SER A 5 7.71 -7.33 12.37
CA SER A 5 6.84 -7.35 13.55
C SER A 5 7.48 -6.82 14.84
N LYS A 6 8.81 -6.64 14.86
CA LYS A 6 9.58 -6.18 16.02
C LYS A 6 10.05 -4.73 15.93
N TRP A 7 9.68 -3.99 14.88
CA TRP A 7 10.02 -2.57 14.73
C TRP A 7 8.98 -1.67 15.37
N THR A 8 9.46 -0.64 16.06
CA THR A 8 8.69 0.51 16.56
C THR A 8 8.87 1.72 15.66
N ILE A 9 7.96 2.70 15.70
CA ILE A 9 8.06 3.95 14.93
C ILE A 9 9.42 4.60 15.15
N ALA A 10 9.81 4.79 16.42
CA ALA A 10 11.06 5.48 16.79
C ALA A 10 12.28 4.78 16.18
N GLU A 11 12.34 3.45 16.23
CA GLU A 11 13.46 2.71 15.64
C GLU A 11 13.51 2.85 14.12
N VAL A 12 12.35 2.88 13.44
CA VAL A 12 12.31 3.08 11.98
C VAL A 12 12.74 4.50 11.62
N GLU A 13 12.22 5.51 12.32
CA GLU A 13 12.60 6.91 12.15
C GLU A 13 14.11 7.11 12.36
N ASP A 14 14.66 6.58 13.45
CA ASP A 14 16.08 6.73 13.79
C ASP A 14 16.99 5.96 12.83
N THR A 15 16.62 4.73 12.44
CA THR A 15 17.47 3.87 11.59
C THR A 15 17.48 4.32 10.14
N PHE A 16 16.34 4.75 9.61
CA PHE A 16 16.17 5.08 8.18
C PHE A 16 16.03 6.57 7.92
N HIS A 17 16.12 7.39 8.96
CA HIS A 17 16.06 8.86 8.90
C HIS A 17 14.79 9.38 8.21
N ILE A 18 13.68 8.65 8.38
CA ILE A 18 12.37 9.09 7.89
C ILE A 18 11.70 9.99 8.93
N ASN A 19 10.88 10.94 8.46
CA ASN A 19 10.34 12.00 9.28
C ASN A 19 8.82 12.09 9.14
N ASN A 20 8.13 12.23 10.26
CA ASN A 20 6.70 12.53 10.24
C ASN A 20 6.45 13.98 9.75
N ARG A 21 5.74 14.11 8.65
CA ARG A 21 5.21 15.38 8.15
C ARG A 21 3.70 15.38 8.27
N LYS A 22 3.14 16.14 9.20
CA LYS A 22 1.67 16.21 9.39
C LYS A 22 0.89 16.65 8.13
N HIS A 23 1.52 17.40 7.24
CA HIS A 23 0.88 17.96 6.05
C HIS A 23 1.70 17.66 4.79
N GLN A 24 1.52 16.45 4.24
CA GLN A 24 1.98 16.17 2.88
C GLN A 24 0.88 16.39 1.86
N LYS A 25 1.24 17.12 0.80
CA LYS A 25 0.38 17.35 -0.37
C LYS A 25 -0.16 16.04 -0.94
N ARG A 26 0.66 15.00 -1.00
CA ARG A 26 0.31 13.70 -1.56
C ARG A 26 -0.78 12.99 -0.77
N LEU A 27 -0.67 12.95 0.56
CA LEU A 27 -1.73 12.42 1.41
C LEU A 27 -3.02 13.22 1.22
N THR A 28 -2.94 14.56 1.29
CA THR A 28 -4.11 15.42 1.10
C THR A 28 -4.80 15.20 -0.25
N GLN A 29 -4.05 15.01 -1.33
CA GLN A 29 -4.60 14.69 -2.65
C GLN A 29 -5.34 13.35 -2.64
N TRP A 30 -4.72 12.30 -2.10
CA TRP A 30 -5.36 10.98 -1.99
C TRP A 30 -6.66 11.03 -1.17
N LEU A 31 -6.66 11.75 -0.05
CA LEU A 31 -7.83 11.89 0.81
C LEU A 31 -8.96 12.67 0.13
N ASN A 32 -8.65 13.72 -0.64
CA ASN A 32 -9.66 14.65 -1.16
C ASN A 32 -10.17 14.35 -2.58
N GLU A 33 -9.52 13.47 -3.36
CA GLU A 33 -10.05 13.08 -4.67
C GLU A 33 -11.44 12.43 -4.52
N THR A 34 -12.31 12.51 -5.53
CA THR A 34 -13.66 11.91 -5.45
C THR A 34 -13.79 10.77 -6.44
N VAL A 35 -14.19 9.59 -5.96
CA VAL A 35 -14.53 8.44 -6.80
C VAL A 35 -15.98 8.06 -6.51
N PRO A 36 -16.86 8.04 -7.52
CA PRO A 36 -18.25 7.66 -7.32
C PRO A 36 -18.34 6.17 -6.97
N LEU A 37 -19.34 5.85 -6.14
CA LEU A 37 -19.74 4.47 -5.87
C LEU A 37 -20.99 4.16 -6.69
N THR A 38 -21.07 2.93 -7.17
CA THR A 38 -22.28 2.42 -7.79
C THR A 38 -23.29 2.01 -6.71
N PRO A 39 -24.60 1.97 -7.01
CA PRO A 39 -25.59 1.48 -6.06
C PRO A 39 -25.32 0.05 -5.56
N ALA A 40 -24.73 -0.79 -6.40
CA ALA A 40 -24.34 -2.15 -6.02
C ALA A 40 -23.21 -2.15 -4.97
N GLU A 41 -22.19 -1.31 -5.17
CA GLU A 41 -21.11 -1.13 -4.19
C GLU A 41 -21.65 -0.55 -2.88
N GLU A 42 -22.53 0.46 -2.93
CA GLU A 42 -23.11 1.06 -1.71
C GLU A 42 -23.92 0.05 -0.90
N ASN A 43 -24.74 -0.78 -1.56
CA ASN A 43 -25.50 -1.85 -0.92
C ASN A 43 -24.58 -2.89 -0.28
N GLN A 44 -23.52 -3.30 -1.00
CA GLN A 44 -22.56 -4.28 -0.48
C GLN A 44 -21.79 -3.74 0.73
N LEU A 45 -21.35 -2.47 0.67
CA LEU A 45 -20.64 -1.82 1.77
C LEU A 45 -21.53 -1.63 3.00
N THR A 46 -22.82 -1.34 2.80
CA THR A 46 -23.81 -1.32 3.88
C THR A 46 -23.87 -2.68 4.57
N GLY A 47 -23.96 -3.78 3.81
CA GLY A 47 -23.94 -5.12 4.37
C GLY A 47 -22.64 -5.46 5.12
N PHE A 48 -21.48 -5.00 4.64
CA PHE A 48 -20.20 -5.18 5.35
C PHE A 48 -20.14 -4.38 6.65
N ARG A 49 -20.63 -3.14 6.66
CA ARG A 49 -20.70 -2.29 7.85
C ARG A 49 -21.57 -2.91 8.93
N ASP A 50 -22.78 -3.32 8.56
CA ASP A 50 -23.76 -3.85 9.51
C ASP A 50 -23.21 -5.16 10.14
N LYS A 51 -22.65 -6.04 9.31
CA LYS A 51 -21.98 -7.25 9.79
C LYS A 51 -20.80 -6.96 10.72
N LEU A 52 -20.02 -5.91 10.45
CA LEU A 52 -18.93 -5.52 11.34
C LEU A 52 -19.46 -4.94 12.66
N GLN A 53 -20.51 -4.11 12.62
CA GLN A 53 -21.15 -3.58 13.83
C GLN A 53 -21.62 -4.69 14.77
N ASP A 54 -22.22 -5.74 14.20
CA ASP A 54 -22.75 -6.87 14.96
C ASP A 54 -21.68 -7.74 15.61
N HIS A 55 -20.44 -7.73 15.10
CA HIS A 55 -19.44 -8.74 15.45
C HIS A 55 -18.04 -8.21 15.80
N VAL A 56 -17.76 -6.91 15.68
CA VAL A 56 -16.41 -6.36 15.88
C VAL A 56 -15.82 -6.67 17.25
N TRP A 57 -16.65 -6.89 18.27
CA TRP A 57 -16.23 -7.22 19.63
C TRP A 57 -16.05 -8.72 19.87
N ASP A 58 -16.59 -9.56 18.99
CA ASP A 58 -16.61 -11.03 19.14
C ASP A 58 -15.56 -11.72 18.26
N TRP A 59 -15.24 -11.13 17.11
CA TRP A 59 -14.28 -11.72 16.18
C TRP A 59 -12.84 -11.60 16.68
N ASN A 60 -12.13 -12.72 16.65
CA ASN A 60 -10.67 -12.68 16.71
C ASN A 60 -10.09 -12.11 15.40
N GLU A 61 -8.77 -11.91 15.34
CA GLU A 61 -8.08 -11.40 14.15
C GLU A 61 -8.43 -12.16 12.87
N TRP A 62 -8.32 -13.50 12.88
CA TRP A 62 -8.53 -14.30 11.68
C TRP A 62 -9.96 -14.17 11.16
N GLU A 63 -10.91 -14.06 12.07
CA GLU A 63 -12.30 -13.81 11.73
C GLU A 63 -12.50 -12.39 11.20
N LEU A 64 -11.88 -11.37 11.79
CA LEU A 64 -11.93 -10.00 11.27
C LEU A 64 -11.31 -9.91 9.87
N LYS A 65 -10.13 -10.51 9.67
CA LYS A 65 -9.44 -10.60 8.38
C LYS A 65 -10.32 -11.31 7.35
N GLY A 66 -10.74 -12.54 7.64
CA GLY A 66 -11.46 -13.39 6.70
C GLY A 66 -12.92 -12.99 6.45
N LYS A 67 -13.62 -12.44 7.44
CA LYS A 67 -15.06 -12.14 7.35
C LYS A 67 -15.39 -10.68 6.99
N PHE A 68 -14.41 -9.77 7.09
CA PHE A 68 -14.60 -8.35 6.77
C PHE A 68 -13.47 -7.75 5.92
N ILE A 69 -12.21 -7.76 6.37
CA ILE A 69 -11.12 -7.04 5.69
C ILE A 69 -10.88 -7.62 4.30
N PHE A 70 -10.63 -8.92 4.17
CA PHE A 70 -10.38 -9.55 2.87
C PHE A 70 -11.60 -9.47 1.94
N PRO A 71 -12.85 -9.70 2.39
CA PRO A 71 -14.02 -9.43 1.57
C PRO A 71 -14.10 -7.99 1.03
N LEU A 72 -13.76 -6.99 1.86
CA LEU A 72 -13.71 -5.59 1.43
C LEU A 72 -12.63 -5.37 0.36
N LEU A 73 -11.44 -5.94 0.54
CA LEU A 73 -10.33 -5.81 -0.42
C LEU A 73 -10.60 -6.52 -1.74
N LEU A 74 -11.21 -7.71 -1.69
CA LEU A 74 -11.64 -8.44 -2.89
C LEU A 74 -12.70 -7.66 -3.67
N ALA A 75 -13.58 -6.93 -2.98
CA ALA A 75 -14.56 -6.06 -3.62
C ALA A 75 -13.93 -4.86 -4.35
N VAL A 76 -12.80 -4.36 -3.88
CA VAL A 76 -12.01 -3.33 -4.59
C VAL A 76 -11.35 -3.92 -5.85
N ASN A 77 -10.96 -5.19 -5.78
CA ASN A 77 -10.27 -5.96 -6.81
C ASN A 77 -8.99 -5.30 -7.31
N PHE A 78 -7.85 -5.63 -6.71
CA PHE A 78 -6.53 -5.11 -7.12
C PHE A 78 -5.83 -5.96 -8.19
N ASP A 79 -6.51 -6.95 -8.79
CA ASP A 79 -5.90 -7.88 -9.74
C ASP A 79 -6.13 -7.41 -11.19
N GLU A 80 -5.15 -6.68 -11.71
CA GLU A 80 -5.12 -6.13 -13.07
C GLU A 80 -4.02 -6.81 -13.90
N GLU A 81 -3.92 -6.49 -15.20
CA GLU A 81 -2.91 -7.09 -16.07
C GLU A 81 -1.46 -6.74 -15.65
N GLN A 82 -1.24 -5.52 -15.15
CA GLN A 82 0.10 -4.98 -14.84
C GLN A 82 0.50 -5.13 -13.36
N TYR A 83 -0.46 -5.37 -12.47
CA TYR A 83 -0.25 -5.51 -11.03
C TYR A 83 -1.34 -6.38 -10.42
N GLN A 84 -1.06 -7.00 -9.28
CA GLN A 84 -2.07 -7.76 -8.54
C GLN A 84 -1.85 -7.68 -7.03
N SER A 85 -2.83 -8.17 -6.29
CA SER A 85 -2.73 -8.36 -4.85
C SER A 85 -1.98 -9.63 -4.47
N PHE A 86 -1.24 -9.56 -3.38
CA PHE A 86 -0.54 -10.65 -2.73
C PHE A 86 -0.89 -10.65 -1.25
N MET A 87 -0.95 -11.83 -0.65
CA MET A 87 -1.35 -12.02 0.74
C MET A 87 -0.39 -12.99 1.42
N GLU A 88 -0.04 -12.70 2.67
CA GLU A 88 0.79 -13.56 3.51
C GLU A 88 2.10 -13.98 2.79
N ARG A 89 2.79 -13.00 2.19
CA ARG A 89 4.08 -13.21 1.51
C ARG A 89 5.20 -12.43 2.19
N GLU A 90 6.39 -12.98 2.11
CA GLU A 90 7.61 -12.31 2.55
C GLU A 90 8.00 -11.18 1.58
N ILE A 91 8.35 -10.03 2.15
CA ILE A 91 9.13 -8.99 1.51
C ILE A 91 10.53 -9.04 2.12
N SER A 92 11.56 -9.00 1.28
CA SER A 92 12.95 -9.04 1.70
C SER A 92 13.78 -8.13 0.81
N VAL A 93 14.68 -7.36 1.41
CA VAL A 93 15.64 -6.50 0.70
C VAL A 93 16.97 -6.51 1.44
N GLU A 94 18.06 -6.52 0.68
CA GLU A 94 19.40 -6.35 1.22
C GLU A 94 19.67 -4.85 1.46
N ILE A 95 20.12 -4.52 2.66
CA ILE A 95 20.55 -3.18 3.04
C ILE A 95 21.95 -3.31 3.62
N ASP A 96 22.92 -2.75 2.89
CA ASP A 96 24.34 -2.94 3.13
C ASP A 96 24.74 -4.43 3.15
N ASN A 97 25.04 -4.99 4.33
CA ASN A 97 25.41 -6.41 4.51
C ASN A 97 24.38 -7.19 5.35
N ASP A 98 23.18 -6.63 5.48
CA ASP A 98 22.13 -7.11 6.35
C ASP A 98 20.84 -7.30 5.55
N THR A 99 20.00 -8.25 5.96
CA THR A 99 18.70 -8.46 5.31
C THR A 99 17.59 -7.86 6.16
N LEU A 100 16.78 -7.01 5.53
CA LEU A 100 15.54 -6.49 6.08
C LEU A 100 14.37 -7.29 5.49
N SER A 101 13.70 -8.11 6.30
CA SER A 101 12.58 -8.93 5.84
C SER A 101 11.44 -9.13 6.84
N GLY A 102 10.29 -9.54 6.31
CA GLY A 102 9.11 -9.90 7.09
C GLY A 102 7.90 -10.23 6.21
N ILE A 103 6.86 -10.78 6.83
CA ILE A 103 5.60 -11.10 6.16
C ILE A 103 4.69 -9.87 6.16
N ALA A 104 4.09 -9.57 5.02
CA ALA A 104 3.01 -8.60 4.89
C ALA A 104 1.67 -9.33 4.74
N ASP A 105 0.63 -8.87 5.47
CA ASP A 105 -0.71 -9.46 5.44
C ASP A 105 -1.33 -9.36 4.04
N PHE A 106 -1.30 -8.15 3.47
CA PHE A 106 -1.80 -7.85 2.13
C PHE A 106 -0.98 -6.73 1.49
N PHE A 107 -0.69 -6.84 0.20
CA PHE A 107 -0.08 -5.75 -0.56
C PHE A 107 -0.35 -5.89 -2.05
N VAL A 108 -0.15 -4.80 -2.78
CA VAL A 108 -0.33 -4.72 -4.23
C VAL A 108 1.03 -4.47 -4.87
N ALA A 109 1.39 -5.28 -5.85
CA ALA A 109 2.68 -5.18 -6.53
C ALA A 109 2.56 -5.55 -8.01
N SER A 110 3.53 -5.12 -8.82
CA SER A 110 3.74 -5.73 -10.14
C SER A 110 4.25 -7.17 -10.02
N GLY A 111 4.11 -7.93 -11.10
CA GLY A 111 4.51 -9.34 -11.16
C GLY A 111 3.32 -10.29 -11.20
N LYS A 112 3.57 -11.54 -11.62
CA LYS A 112 2.53 -12.58 -11.80
C LYS A 112 2.58 -13.64 -10.71
N ARG A 113 3.59 -14.51 -10.75
CA ARG A 113 3.76 -15.57 -9.73
C ARG A 113 4.42 -15.05 -8.45
N TYR A 114 5.28 -14.05 -8.59
CA TYR A 114 6.03 -13.44 -7.50
C TYR A 114 5.89 -11.92 -7.58
N PRO A 115 5.74 -11.24 -6.44
CA PRO A 115 5.75 -9.78 -6.40
C PRO A 115 7.13 -9.26 -6.81
N LYS A 116 7.16 -8.14 -7.53
CA LYS A 116 8.40 -7.50 -8.00
C LYS A 116 8.56 -6.07 -7.53
N HIS A 117 7.50 -5.27 -7.68
CA HIS A 117 7.54 -3.85 -7.38
C HIS A 117 6.30 -3.47 -6.57
N PRO A 118 6.37 -3.47 -5.23
CA PRO A 118 5.22 -3.17 -4.37
C PRO A 118 4.83 -1.69 -4.40
N TYR A 119 3.53 -1.41 -4.30
CA TYR A 119 3.00 -0.03 -4.35
C TYR A 119 2.14 0.34 -3.14
N PHE A 120 1.43 -0.65 -2.58
CA PHE A 120 0.46 -0.42 -1.51
C PHE A 120 0.45 -1.59 -0.53
N PHE A 121 0.37 -1.32 0.77
CA PHE A 121 0.35 -2.32 1.84
C PHE A 121 -0.85 -2.15 2.75
N ILE A 122 -1.35 -3.27 3.28
CA ILE A 122 -2.29 -3.28 4.40
C ILE A 122 -1.74 -4.18 5.49
N HIS A 123 -1.65 -3.64 6.70
CA HIS A 123 -1.29 -4.37 7.91
C HIS A 123 -2.47 -4.34 8.88
N GLU A 124 -2.89 -5.48 9.40
CA GLU A 124 -3.88 -5.54 10.47
C GLU A 124 -3.19 -5.78 11.81
N PHE A 125 -3.73 -5.16 12.86
CA PHE A 125 -3.13 -5.18 14.19
C PHE A 125 -4.02 -5.84 15.24
N LYS A 126 -3.42 -6.82 15.95
CA LYS A 126 -4.01 -7.53 17.08
C LYS A 126 -4.11 -6.66 18.33
N LYS A 127 -5.32 -6.58 18.91
CA LYS A 127 -5.51 -5.96 20.23
C LYS A 127 -5.34 -6.90 21.43
N GLU A 128 -5.30 -8.22 21.27
CA GLU A 128 -5.40 -9.12 22.43
C GLU A 128 -4.06 -9.50 23.11
N HIS A 129 -4.09 -9.27 24.43
CA HIS A 129 -3.30 -9.75 25.58
C HIS A 129 -1.76 -9.75 25.60
N ASP A 130 -1.06 -9.49 24.50
CA ASP A 130 0.42 -9.36 24.52
C ASP A 130 0.96 -8.38 23.44
N SER A 131 0.20 -7.31 23.19
CA SER A 131 0.42 -6.34 22.11
C SER A 131 1.61 -5.41 22.36
N SER A 132 2.82 -5.97 22.32
CA SER A 132 4.08 -5.24 22.22
C SER A 132 4.38 -4.70 20.80
N GLY A 133 3.41 -4.81 19.86
CA GLY A 133 3.59 -4.37 18.48
C GLY A 133 3.23 -2.89 18.29
N ASP A 134 3.96 -2.23 17.39
CA ASP A 134 3.69 -0.88 16.95
C ASP A 134 3.13 -0.92 15.51
N PRO A 135 1.81 -0.81 15.30
CA PRO A 135 1.21 -1.03 13.99
C PRO A 135 1.75 -0.08 12.91
N LEU A 136 1.96 1.18 13.27
CA LEU A 136 2.51 2.16 12.35
C LEU A 136 4.00 1.88 12.11
N GLY A 137 4.78 1.55 13.14
CA GLY A 137 6.18 1.15 12.99
C GLY A 137 6.36 -0.06 12.07
N GLN A 138 5.52 -1.08 12.25
CA GLN A 138 5.49 -2.29 11.42
C GLN A 138 5.09 -1.99 9.97
N LEU A 139 4.14 -1.09 9.73
CA LEU A 139 3.79 -0.67 8.37
C LEU A 139 4.95 0.15 7.75
N LEU A 140 5.52 1.09 8.49
CA LEU A 140 6.60 1.96 8.01
C LEU A 140 7.84 1.15 7.61
N ILE A 141 8.24 0.15 8.40
CA ILE A 141 9.39 -0.68 8.02
C ILE A 141 9.13 -1.49 6.74
N THR A 142 7.92 -2.00 6.55
CA THR A 142 7.52 -2.66 5.29
C THR A 142 7.57 -1.67 4.12
N MET A 143 7.09 -0.44 4.31
CA MET A 143 7.12 0.60 3.27
C MET A 143 8.56 1.03 2.95
N VAL A 144 9.44 1.11 3.93
CA VAL A 144 10.88 1.36 3.72
C VAL A 144 11.51 0.22 2.93
N ALA A 145 11.25 -1.04 3.30
CA ALA A 145 11.75 -2.19 2.56
C ALA A 145 11.27 -2.19 1.10
N ALA A 146 10.00 -1.85 0.87
CA ALA A 146 9.43 -1.71 -0.47
C ALA A 146 10.06 -0.57 -1.27
N GLN A 147 10.27 0.61 -0.66
CA GLN A 147 10.93 1.74 -1.29
C GLN A 147 12.36 1.37 -1.75
N LYS A 148 13.11 0.65 -0.90
CA LYS A 148 14.45 0.14 -1.23
C LYS A 148 14.41 -0.90 -2.34
N LEU A 149 13.45 -1.82 -2.30
CA LEU A 149 13.27 -2.86 -3.32
C LEU A 149 12.90 -2.25 -4.70
N ASN A 150 12.02 -1.25 -4.70
CA ASN A 150 11.61 -0.55 -5.91
C ASN A 150 12.75 0.26 -6.53
N ASN A 151 13.61 0.83 -5.67
CA ASN A 151 14.76 1.64 -6.06
C ASN A 151 14.41 2.75 -7.07
N ASP A 152 13.32 3.47 -6.79
CA ASP A 152 12.87 4.61 -7.59
C ASP A 152 12.41 5.76 -6.68
N LEU A 153 11.85 6.81 -7.31
CA LEU A 153 11.36 7.99 -6.60
C LEU A 153 9.84 7.95 -6.36
N ASN A 154 9.19 6.82 -6.63
CA ASN A 154 7.74 6.71 -6.44
C ASN A 154 7.41 6.57 -4.95
N PRO A 155 6.30 7.17 -4.51
CA PRO A 155 5.82 7.01 -3.14
C PRO A 155 5.34 5.57 -2.90
N ILE A 156 5.45 5.13 -1.65
CA ILE A 156 4.79 3.91 -1.18
C ILE A 156 3.54 4.33 -0.40
N TYR A 157 2.42 3.67 -0.68
CA TYR A 157 1.17 3.87 0.05
C TYR A 157 0.96 2.71 1.03
N GLY A 158 0.21 2.96 2.09
CA GLY A 158 -0.06 1.96 3.11
C GLY A 158 -1.35 2.26 3.86
N CYS A 159 -1.84 1.25 4.56
CA CYS A 159 -2.88 1.41 5.55
C CYS A 159 -2.63 0.43 6.70
N TYR A 160 -2.82 0.88 7.94
CA TYR A 160 -2.92 -0.05 9.07
C TYR A 160 -4.32 -0.05 9.65
N VAL A 161 -4.76 -1.23 10.10
CA VAL A 161 -6.11 -1.48 10.60
C VAL A 161 -6.05 -1.91 12.06
N MET A 162 -6.78 -1.21 12.92
CA MET A 162 -6.92 -1.53 14.35
C MET A 162 -8.38 -1.86 14.67
N GLY A 163 -8.76 -3.13 14.50
CA GLY A 163 -10.16 -3.54 14.59
C GLY A 163 -10.99 -2.89 13.49
N ARG A 164 -11.87 -1.96 13.86
CA ARG A 164 -12.70 -1.18 12.92
C ARG A 164 -12.06 0.10 12.39
N LEU A 165 -10.91 0.51 12.92
CA LEU A 165 -10.29 1.80 12.59
C LEU A 165 -9.22 1.64 11.51
N TRP A 166 -9.32 2.42 10.44
CA TRP A 166 -8.40 2.41 9.30
C TRP A 166 -7.61 3.71 9.25
N PHE A 167 -6.29 3.60 9.03
CA PHE A 167 -5.38 4.73 8.99
C PHE A 167 -4.52 4.64 7.74
N PHE A 168 -4.62 5.63 6.86
CA PHE A 168 -3.91 5.65 5.58
C PHE A 168 -2.58 6.39 5.73
N VAL A 169 -1.53 5.80 5.15
CA VAL A 169 -0.15 6.26 5.28
C VAL A 169 0.47 6.41 3.89
N VAL A 170 1.27 7.44 3.71
CA VAL A 170 2.12 7.59 2.53
C VAL A 170 3.56 7.84 2.98
N LEU A 171 4.50 7.22 2.27
CA LEU A 171 5.94 7.42 2.41
C LEU A 171 6.46 7.96 1.08
N GLU A 172 7.03 9.16 1.09
CA GLU A 172 7.61 9.81 -0.08
C GLU A 172 9.00 10.34 0.27
N GLY A 173 10.04 9.82 -0.39
CA GLY A 173 11.42 10.10 -0.01
C GLY A 173 11.66 9.71 1.46
N LEU A 174 12.08 10.69 2.27
CA LEU A 174 12.34 10.54 3.70
C LEU A 174 11.21 11.09 4.58
N ASP A 175 10.04 11.38 4.01
CA ASP A 175 8.93 11.94 4.77
C ASP A 175 7.71 10.99 4.69
N TYR A 176 7.05 10.77 5.83
CA TYR A 176 5.79 10.04 5.87
C TYR A 176 4.66 10.86 6.51
N SER A 177 3.42 10.52 6.18
CA SER A 177 2.22 11.13 6.76
C SER A 177 1.14 10.10 7.00
N THR A 178 0.35 10.30 8.05
CA THR A 178 -0.76 9.42 8.44
C THR A 178 -2.07 10.21 8.49
N SER A 179 -3.16 9.61 8.01
CA SER A 179 -4.51 10.18 8.13
C SER A 179 -5.04 10.10 9.56
N LEU A 180 -6.15 10.77 9.83
CA LEU A 180 -6.99 10.40 10.97
C LEU A 180 -7.65 9.04 10.74
N ALA A 181 -8.20 8.47 11.81
CA ALA A 181 -8.91 7.20 11.76
C ALA A 181 -10.21 7.33 10.95
N TYR A 182 -10.45 6.36 10.06
CA TYR A 182 -11.73 6.10 9.44
C TYR A 182 -12.40 4.91 10.13
N ASP A 183 -13.65 5.07 10.53
CA ASP A 183 -14.38 4.08 11.32
C ASP A 183 -15.30 3.23 10.44
N ALA A 184 -14.86 2.01 10.11
CA ALA A 184 -15.58 1.11 9.21
C ALA A 184 -16.97 0.66 9.74
N THR A 185 -17.30 0.94 11.00
CA THR A 185 -18.65 0.74 11.54
C THR A 185 -19.58 1.94 11.30
N LYS A 186 -19.12 2.97 10.60
CA LYS A 186 -19.88 4.18 10.24
C LYS A 186 -19.90 4.37 8.73
N ASP A 187 -20.42 5.50 8.27
CA ASP A 187 -20.37 5.91 6.86
C ASP A 187 -18.94 6.06 6.32
N ASP A 188 -17.93 6.14 7.20
CA ASP A 188 -16.53 6.14 6.80
C ASP A 188 -16.14 4.87 6.00
N ILE A 189 -16.90 3.76 6.07
CA ILE A 189 -16.67 2.60 5.21
C ILE A 189 -16.74 2.93 3.72
N PHE A 190 -17.62 3.87 3.33
CA PHE A 190 -17.71 4.33 1.95
C PHE A 190 -16.45 5.10 1.55
N GLU A 191 -15.92 5.92 2.46
CA GLU A 191 -14.66 6.63 2.25
C GLU A 191 -13.45 5.68 2.20
N ILE A 192 -13.38 4.69 3.09
CA ILE A 192 -12.35 3.65 3.06
C ILE A 192 -12.34 2.97 1.68
N PHE A 193 -13.52 2.55 1.20
CA PHE A 193 -13.62 1.90 -0.11
C PHE A 193 -13.26 2.83 -1.27
N ARG A 194 -13.66 4.11 -1.22
CA ARG A 194 -13.24 5.12 -2.20
C ARG A 194 -11.72 5.29 -2.20
N LEU A 195 -11.09 5.37 -1.03
CA LEU A 195 -9.63 5.52 -0.90
C LEU A 195 -8.88 4.33 -1.49
N LEU A 196 -9.36 3.11 -1.24
CA LEU A 196 -8.80 1.89 -1.83
C LEU A 196 -8.99 1.86 -3.37
N LYS A 197 -10.16 2.28 -3.89
CA LYS A 197 -10.37 2.42 -5.34
C LYS A 197 -9.46 3.47 -5.96
N LYS A 198 -9.24 4.62 -5.30
CA LYS A 198 -8.28 5.63 -5.78
C LYS A 198 -6.87 5.07 -5.87
N THR A 199 -6.47 4.21 -4.93
CA THR A 199 -5.15 3.57 -4.95
C THR A 199 -4.92 2.82 -6.27
N LYS A 200 -5.92 2.13 -6.83
CA LYS A 200 -5.81 1.51 -8.17
C LYS A 200 -5.40 2.52 -9.25
N GLY A 201 -6.03 3.68 -9.26
CA GLY A 201 -5.73 4.76 -10.19
C GLY A 201 -4.32 5.34 -9.98
N MET A 202 -3.89 5.49 -8.73
CA MET A 202 -2.53 5.95 -8.40
C MET A 202 -1.46 4.94 -8.85
N ILE A 203 -1.67 3.65 -8.60
CA ILE A 203 -0.78 2.57 -9.05
C ILE A 203 -0.67 2.57 -10.58
N SER A 204 -1.80 2.68 -11.27
CA SER A 204 -1.83 2.74 -12.74
C SER A 204 -1.04 3.94 -13.28
N LYS A 205 -1.16 5.11 -12.65
CA LYS A 205 -0.37 6.30 -12.99
C LYS A 205 1.12 6.04 -12.81
N ILE A 206 1.54 5.46 -11.68
CA ILE A 206 2.95 5.11 -11.39
C ILE A 206 3.52 4.20 -12.49
N ILE A 207 2.81 3.13 -12.82
CA ILE A 207 3.24 2.15 -13.84
C ILE A 207 3.40 2.82 -15.21
N ASN A 208 2.45 3.65 -15.62
CA ASN A 208 2.47 4.31 -16.93
C ASN A 208 3.58 5.38 -17.02
N SER A 209 3.86 6.10 -15.93
CA SER A 209 5.00 7.03 -15.89
C SER A 209 6.35 6.33 -16.02
N SER A 210 6.51 5.14 -15.42
CA SER A 210 7.76 4.36 -15.50
C SER A 210 7.98 3.72 -16.88
N GLN A 211 6.93 3.49 -17.66
CA GLN A 211 7.03 3.02 -19.06
C GLN A 211 7.40 4.15 -20.03
N SER A 212 7.03 5.39 -19.72
CA SER A 212 7.28 6.55 -20.59
C SER A 212 8.76 7.00 -20.57
N THR A 213 9.52 6.65 -19.53
CA THR A 213 10.95 6.97 -19.39
C THR A 213 11.89 5.94 -20.05
N THR A 214 11.38 4.84 -20.61
CA THR A 214 12.20 3.75 -21.17
C THR A 214 12.34 3.72 -22.70
N VAL A 215 11.96 4.79 -23.43
CA VAL A 215 12.20 4.88 -24.89
C VAL A 215 13.04 6.10 -25.27
N PRO A 216 14.37 5.96 -25.46
CA PRO A 216 15.07 6.76 -26.45
C PRO A 216 14.79 6.17 -27.83
N ASN A 217 14.15 6.94 -28.69
CA ASN A 217 13.99 6.64 -30.10
C ASN A 217 15.39 6.59 -30.74
N ILE A 218 16.01 5.41 -30.81
CA ILE A 218 17.16 5.19 -31.69
C ILE A 218 16.59 5.05 -33.09
N GLU A 219 16.41 6.18 -33.78
CA GLU A 219 16.34 6.19 -35.23
C GLU A 219 17.61 5.50 -35.74
N LYS A 220 17.45 4.29 -36.28
CA LYS A 220 18.51 3.67 -37.07
C LYS A 220 18.78 4.59 -38.26
N PRO A 221 20.04 4.97 -38.54
CA PRO A 221 20.33 5.74 -39.74
C PRO A 221 19.92 4.92 -40.96
N THR A 222 19.01 5.47 -41.75
CA THR A 222 18.63 4.96 -43.06
C THR A 222 19.87 4.93 -43.96
N GLN A 223 19.98 3.91 -44.80
CA GLN A 223 21.15 3.55 -45.62
C GLN A 223 21.55 4.58 -46.71
N GLU A 224 21.05 5.81 -46.69
CA GLU A 224 21.23 6.78 -47.77
C GLU A 224 22.25 7.90 -47.51
N GLN A 225 22.93 7.93 -46.36
CA GLN A 225 23.98 8.95 -46.08
C GLN A 225 25.43 8.42 -46.17
N ARG A 226 25.69 7.39 -46.98
CA ARG A 226 27.06 6.93 -47.32
C ARG A 226 27.52 7.29 -48.74
N ILE A 227 26.81 8.17 -49.44
CA ILE A 227 27.26 8.71 -50.72
C ILE A 227 27.17 10.23 -50.70
N LEU A 228 27.98 10.86 -49.85
CA LEU A 228 28.55 12.19 -50.12
C LEU A 228 29.62 12.48 -49.05
N ASN A 229 30.79 11.86 -49.21
CA ASN A 229 32.09 12.41 -48.82
C ASN A 229 33.17 11.38 -49.15
N GLN A 230 33.77 11.59 -50.33
CA GLN A 230 35.12 11.20 -50.76
C GLN A 230 35.44 9.71 -50.93
#